data_AF-A0A1W1WDB5-F1
#
_entry.id   AF-A0A1W1WDB5-F1
#
_cell.length_a   1.000
_cell.length_b   1.000
_cell.length_c   1.000
_cell.angle_alpha   90.00
_cell.angle_beta   90.00
_cell.angle_gamma   90.00
#
_symmetry.space_group_name_H-M   'P 1'
#
loop_
_entity.id
_entity.type
_entity.pdbx_description
1 polymer ?
#
loop_
_entity_poly.entity_id
_entity_poly.type
_entity_poly.pdbx_seq_one_letter_code
_entity_poly.pdbx_strand_id
1 'polypeptide(L)'
;MKRWYAYLISGGWVVVLAGCGFGHPEAITHNSKPKAVVSEILSRMSSWQNVRATVKETQIISAHQVKTLDYQITSNLPSGQYVINLLGSHPISIYVNSHETIWYPQNSKHYSVFAGLPAADAPWTIAAELPNWLRHSQVHGVRVKGDKVSLMMTLVLPSSKSPADALLIYDTATNTPESFSMQIGKTKIAETFSHFQVNPNVSASTFSFSPPPGVTPAISLTQTGTALNLAKSQLNFPIVLPPSSAGMTLDAINTGTNAQGQRVVILSFTAQDSSSVIITEKSSHHPITALPNSNLTSTTESVGSLTVVVANLPDNMEEAAFVVHNTEVIVEGNASTVDSLLNQWGNLPSLTSSVLPSSGSTPSSP
;
A
#
# COMPACT_ATOMS: atom_id res chain seq x y z
N MET A 1 8.36 -12.38 90.63
CA MET A 1 7.43 -13.23 89.83
C MET A 1 7.57 -12.87 88.35
N LYS A 2 7.65 -13.88 87.48
CA LYS A 2 7.27 -13.93 86.04
C LYS A 2 8.03 -13.01 85.07
N ARG A 3 8.74 -13.51 84.05
CA ARG A 3 8.31 -14.16 82.78
C ARG A 3 7.43 -13.28 81.88
N TRP A 4 8.03 -12.81 80.77
CA TRP A 4 7.70 -13.04 79.34
C TRP A 4 6.23 -13.17 78.84
N TYR A 5 6.09 -12.77 77.56
CA TYR A 5 5.04 -13.01 76.52
C TYR A 5 3.87 -12.00 76.48
N ALA A 6 3.75 -11.20 75.41
CA ALA A 6 3.06 -11.45 74.12
C ALA A 6 1.52 -11.28 74.25
N TYR A 7 0.70 -10.82 73.32
CA TYR A 7 0.57 -10.82 71.85
C TYR A 7 -0.23 -9.53 71.47
N LEU A 8 0.01 -8.82 70.36
CA LEU A 8 -0.47 -9.07 68.97
C LEU A 8 -2.00 -8.84 68.77
N ILE A 9 -2.34 -8.39 67.54
CA ILE A 9 -3.66 -8.12 66.91
C ILE A 9 -4.03 -6.61 66.95
N SER A 10 -4.25 -5.85 65.85
CA SER A 10 -4.44 -6.17 64.42
C SER A 10 -4.42 -4.90 63.54
N GLY A 11 -3.94 -5.04 62.30
CA GLY A 11 -4.38 -4.30 61.10
C GLY A 11 -3.73 -2.93 60.88
N GLY A 12 -3.16 -2.59 59.71
CA GLY A 12 -3.08 -3.27 58.42
C GLY A 12 -2.45 -2.30 57.40
N TRP A 13 -1.82 -2.89 56.39
CA TRP A 13 -1.42 -2.30 55.10
C TRP A 13 -0.11 -1.51 55.03
N VAL A 14 0.92 -2.30 54.74
CA VAL A 14 2.12 -2.01 53.96
C VAL A 14 1.76 -1.27 52.66
N VAL A 15 2.35 -0.09 52.44
CA VAL A 15 2.50 0.51 51.11
C VAL A 15 3.94 0.26 50.67
N VAL A 16 4.10 -0.75 49.80
CA VAL A 16 5.29 -0.94 48.98
C VAL A 16 5.31 0.21 47.97
N LEU A 17 6.23 1.16 48.15
CA LEU A 17 6.64 2.07 47.09
C LEU A 17 7.48 1.26 46.09
N ALA A 18 6.81 0.60 45.14
CA ALA A 18 7.42 0.04 43.96
C ALA A 18 7.88 1.19 43.06
N GLY A 19 9.15 1.60 43.19
CA GLY A 19 9.80 2.46 42.21
C GLY A 19 9.88 1.72 40.88
N CYS A 20 9.27 2.28 39.83
CA CYS A 20 9.40 1.82 38.46
C CYS A 20 10.85 2.07 37.99
N GLY A 21 11.71 1.08 38.17
CA GLY A 21 13.06 1.06 37.61
C GLY A 21 13.01 0.72 36.13
N PHE A 22 13.09 1.75 35.26
CA PHE A 22 13.64 1.54 33.93
C PHE A 22 15.12 1.21 34.11
N GLY A 23 15.46 -0.07 34.15
CA GLY A 23 16.85 -0.51 34.11
C GLY A 23 17.53 0.07 32.88
N HIS A 24 18.74 0.61 33.05
CA HIS A 24 19.53 1.04 31.90
C HIS A 24 19.77 -0.15 30.96
N PRO A 25 19.71 0.05 29.63
CA PRO A 25 19.98 -1.01 28.65
C PRO A 25 21.34 -1.67 28.94
N GLU A 26 21.38 -2.99 29.06
CA GLU A 26 22.63 -3.71 29.30
C GLU A 26 23.48 -3.77 28.01
N ALA A 27 24.80 -3.92 28.17
CA ALA A 27 25.70 -4.08 27.03
C ALA A 27 25.47 -5.44 26.34
N ILE A 28 25.23 -5.43 25.03
CA ILE A 28 25.17 -6.65 24.21
C ILE A 28 26.61 -7.10 23.91
N THR A 29 26.96 -8.32 24.28
CA THR A 29 28.32 -8.86 24.10
C THR A 29 28.30 -10.16 23.29
N HIS A 30 29.47 -10.62 22.85
CA HIS A 30 29.63 -11.88 22.12
C HIS A 30 29.17 -13.13 22.89
N ASN A 31 29.04 -13.05 24.23
CA ASN A 31 28.60 -14.16 25.08
C ASN A 31 27.10 -14.09 25.44
N SER A 32 26.38 -13.05 24.99
CA SER A 32 24.97 -12.87 25.32
C SER A 32 24.11 -13.96 24.66
N LYS A 33 23.25 -14.61 25.44
CA LYS A 33 22.32 -15.63 24.91
C LYS A 33 21.32 -14.98 23.94
N PRO A 34 20.88 -15.67 22.87
CA PRO A 34 19.95 -15.10 21.89
C PRO A 34 18.71 -14.42 22.48
N LYS A 35 18.04 -15.07 23.44
CA LYS A 35 16.88 -14.50 24.13
C LYS A 35 17.20 -13.21 24.89
N ALA A 36 18.37 -13.13 25.53
CA ALA A 36 18.78 -11.93 26.26
C ALA A 36 19.05 -10.77 25.29
N VAL A 37 19.71 -11.04 24.16
CA VAL A 37 19.97 -10.04 23.12
C VAL A 37 18.67 -9.48 22.52
N VAL A 38 17.70 -10.36 22.24
CA VAL A 38 16.39 -9.95 21.76
C VAL A 38 15.66 -9.08 22.78
N SER A 39 15.61 -9.49 24.04
CA SER A 39 14.99 -8.70 25.11
C SER A 39 15.65 -7.33 25.27
N GLU A 40 16.98 -7.26 25.13
CA GLU A 40 17.74 -6.02 25.24
C GLU A 40 17.45 -5.07 24.05
N ILE A 41 17.42 -5.59 22.82
CA ILE A 41 17.04 -4.80 21.64
C ILE A 41 15.57 -4.33 21.76
N LEU A 42 14.66 -5.19 22.20
CA LEU A 42 13.27 -4.81 22.45
C LEU A 42 13.13 -3.76 23.56
N SER A 43 13.96 -3.83 24.60
CA SER A 43 14.03 -2.81 25.66
C SER A 43 14.43 -1.45 25.09
N ARG A 44 15.45 -1.41 24.21
CA ARG A 44 15.86 -0.19 23.51
C ARG A 44 14.76 0.35 22.59
N MET A 45 14.01 -0.54 21.94
CA MET A 45 12.86 -0.19 21.10
C MET A 45 11.61 0.22 21.89
N SER A 46 11.53 -0.06 23.20
CA SER A 46 10.32 0.20 24.01
C SER A 46 9.94 1.68 24.10
N SER A 47 10.91 2.57 23.91
CA SER A 47 10.73 4.02 23.93
C SER A 47 10.33 4.60 22.56
N TRP A 48 10.28 3.78 21.51
CA TRP A 48 9.97 4.25 20.17
C TRP A 48 8.48 4.56 20.08
N GLN A 49 8.17 5.82 19.80
CA GLN A 49 6.84 6.34 19.53
C GLN A 49 6.68 6.59 18.04
N ASN A 50 7.65 7.29 17.44
CA ASN A 50 7.68 7.57 16.02
C ASN A 50 8.98 7.06 15.40
N VAL A 51 8.92 6.59 14.17
CA VAL A 51 10.08 6.22 13.38
C VAL A 51 10.02 6.93 12.04
N ARG A 52 11.17 7.42 11.57
CA ARG A 52 11.34 7.87 10.18
C ARG A 52 12.53 7.15 9.56
N ALA A 53 12.33 6.51 8.41
CA ALA A 53 13.40 5.82 7.72
C ALA A 53 13.41 6.13 6.22
N THR A 54 14.61 6.20 5.64
CA THR A 54 14.81 6.16 4.18
C THR A 54 15.30 4.76 3.83
N VAL A 55 14.52 4.09 2.98
CA VAL A 55 14.62 2.65 2.75
C VAL A 55 14.86 2.39 1.27
N LYS A 56 15.78 1.46 1.01
CA LYS A 56 15.89 0.77 -0.27
C LYS A 56 15.45 -0.66 -0.09
N GLU A 57 14.34 -1.04 -0.69
CA GLU A 57 13.81 -2.40 -0.73
C GLU A 57 14.19 -3.06 -2.05
N THR A 58 14.60 -4.32 -1.98
CA THR A 58 14.86 -5.17 -3.14
C THR A 58 14.14 -6.49 -2.98
N GLN A 59 13.50 -6.94 -4.06
CA GLN A 59 12.85 -8.24 -4.12
C GLN A 59 13.50 -9.10 -5.20
N ILE A 60 13.86 -10.32 -4.83
CA ILE A 60 14.52 -11.29 -5.71
C ILE A 60 13.70 -12.57 -5.68
N ILE A 61 13.29 -13.07 -6.84
CA ILE A 61 12.60 -14.35 -6.98
C ILE A 61 13.50 -15.29 -7.78
N SER A 62 13.85 -16.45 -7.22
CA SER A 62 14.67 -17.45 -7.93
C SER A 62 15.97 -16.89 -8.53
N ALA A 63 16.66 -16.03 -7.78
CA ALA A 63 17.90 -15.34 -8.18
C ALA A 63 17.74 -14.21 -9.23
N HIS A 64 16.53 -13.88 -9.67
CA HIS A 64 16.26 -12.72 -10.51
C HIS A 64 15.70 -11.58 -9.67
N GLN A 65 16.31 -10.40 -9.75
CA GLN A 65 15.77 -9.19 -9.15
C GLN A 65 14.51 -8.79 -9.91
N VAL A 66 13.37 -8.79 -9.23
CA VAL A 66 12.06 -8.49 -9.83
C VAL A 66 11.57 -7.09 -9.47
N LYS A 67 12.07 -6.52 -8.37
CA LYS A 67 11.60 -5.23 -7.87
C LYS A 67 12.67 -4.49 -7.09
N THR A 68 12.69 -3.17 -7.22
CA THR A 68 13.45 -2.27 -6.35
C THR A 68 12.61 -1.04 -6.09
N LEU A 69 12.48 -0.71 -4.81
CA LEU A 69 11.77 0.47 -4.35
C LEU A 69 12.72 1.30 -3.49
N ASP A 70 12.79 2.59 -3.77
CA ASP A 70 13.35 3.57 -2.86
C ASP A 70 12.18 4.33 -2.24
N TYR A 71 12.11 4.43 -0.91
CA TYR A 71 11.00 5.13 -0.25
C TYR A 71 11.39 5.73 1.09
N GLN A 72 10.60 6.70 1.53
CA GLN A 72 10.64 7.21 2.89
C GLN A 72 9.40 6.75 3.64
N ILE A 73 9.58 6.23 4.85
CA ILE A 73 8.48 5.87 5.74
C ILE A 73 8.55 6.71 7.00
N THR A 74 7.40 7.24 7.43
CA THR A 74 7.22 7.81 8.77
C THR A 74 6.09 7.05 9.45
N SER A 75 6.34 6.50 10.63
CA SER A 75 5.39 5.67 11.38
C SER A 75 5.17 6.19 12.78
N ASN A 76 3.94 6.10 13.25
CA ASN A 76 3.54 6.15 14.66
C ASN A 76 3.28 4.70 15.12
N LEU A 77 4.19 4.17 15.95
CA LEU A 77 4.14 2.78 16.39
C LEU A 77 2.95 2.49 17.32
N PRO A 78 2.60 3.36 18.29
CA PRO A 78 1.42 3.15 19.13
C PRO A 78 0.09 3.07 18.39
N SER A 79 -0.13 3.92 17.37
CA SER A 79 -1.38 3.93 16.60
C SER A 79 -1.38 2.97 15.41
N GLY A 80 -0.21 2.42 15.04
CA GLY A 80 -0.03 1.61 13.83
C GLY A 80 -0.19 2.43 12.54
N GLN A 81 -0.25 3.75 12.62
CA GLN A 81 -0.37 4.62 11.46
C GLN A 81 1.00 4.85 10.83
N TYR A 82 1.06 4.94 9.51
CA TYR A 82 2.27 5.32 8.82
C TYR A 82 1.98 5.93 7.45
N VAL A 83 2.94 6.70 6.97
CA VAL A 83 2.97 7.25 5.62
C VAL A 83 4.23 6.78 4.92
N ILE A 84 4.09 6.38 3.67
CA ILE A 84 5.17 6.02 2.77
C ILE A 84 5.17 7.01 1.62
N ASN A 85 6.34 7.50 1.24
CA ASN A 85 6.55 8.21 -0.01
C ASN A 85 7.49 7.37 -0.87
N LEU A 86 6.95 6.70 -1.89
CA LEU A 86 7.74 6.04 -2.93
C LEU A 86 8.49 7.13 -3.72
N LEU A 87 9.80 6.97 -3.80
CA LEU A 87 10.72 7.83 -4.53
C LEU A 87 10.94 7.23 -5.92
N GLY A 88 11.05 8.08 -6.94
CA GLY A 88 11.29 7.63 -8.31
C GLY A 88 10.76 8.63 -9.34
N SER A 89 10.67 8.18 -10.59
CA SER A 89 10.07 8.95 -11.69
C SER A 89 8.57 9.18 -11.50
N HIS A 90 7.89 8.30 -10.75
CA HIS A 90 6.45 8.35 -10.49
C HIS A 90 6.21 8.26 -8.98
N PRO A 91 6.34 9.37 -8.25
CA PRO A 91 6.23 9.35 -6.80
C PRO A 91 4.80 9.06 -6.34
N ILE A 92 4.66 8.18 -5.35
CA ILE A 92 3.37 7.77 -4.78
C ILE A 92 3.43 7.96 -3.27
N SER A 93 2.43 8.62 -2.71
CA SER A 93 2.23 8.73 -1.27
C SER A 93 1.17 7.74 -0.80
N ILE A 94 1.54 6.87 0.14
CA ILE A 94 0.65 5.86 0.73
C ILE A 94 0.42 6.22 2.19
N TYR A 95 -0.82 6.44 2.59
CA TYR A 95 -1.19 6.71 3.98
C TYR A 95 -1.95 5.52 4.52
N VAL A 96 -1.46 4.94 5.60
CA VAL A 96 -2.12 3.82 6.28
C VAL A 96 -2.57 4.28 7.65
N ASN A 97 -3.88 4.15 7.89
CA ASN A 97 -4.48 4.39 9.18
C ASN A 97 -5.31 3.17 9.63
N SER A 98 -5.94 3.26 10.79
CA SER A 98 -6.68 2.14 11.39
C SER A 98 -7.93 1.69 10.62
N HIS A 99 -8.38 2.46 9.63
CA HIS A 99 -9.64 2.22 8.90
C HIS A 99 -9.43 2.06 7.39
N GLU A 100 -8.42 2.72 6.84
CA GLU A 100 -8.20 2.79 5.41
C GLU A 100 -6.71 2.95 5.07
N THR A 101 -6.40 2.59 3.84
CA THR A 101 -5.13 2.83 3.18
C THR A 101 -5.40 3.71 1.96
N ILE A 102 -4.79 4.89 1.91
CA ILE A 102 -4.93 5.83 0.81
C ILE A 102 -3.69 5.76 -0.05
N TRP A 103 -3.86 5.62 -1.37
CA TRP A 103 -2.77 5.70 -2.33
C TRP A 103 -2.99 6.90 -3.22
N TYR A 104 -2.01 7.80 -3.21
CA TYR A 104 -2.02 9.00 -4.02
C TYR A 104 -0.79 9.02 -4.92
N PRO A 105 -0.93 8.67 -6.21
CA PRO A 105 0.07 9.00 -7.21
C PRO A 105 0.19 10.53 -7.25
N GLN A 106 1.37 11.04 -6.90
CA GLN A 106 1.55 12.49 -6.82
C GLN A 106 1.23 13.11 -8.17
N ASN A 107 0.56 14.27 -8.14
CA ASN A 107 0.08 15.02 -9.31
C ASN A 107 -1.08 14.38 -10.08
N SER A 108 -1.57 13.19 -9.70
CA SER A 108 -2.85 12.68 -10.19
C SER A 108 -4.03 13.52 -9.70
N LYS A 109 -5.12 13.50 -10.47
CA LYS A 109 -6.42 14.08 -10.10
C LYS A 109 -7.24 13.16 -9.19
N HIS A 110 -6.79 11.91 -9.03
CA HIS A 110 -7.50 10.91 -8.26
C HIS A 110 -6.58 10.24 -7.24
N TYR A 111 -7.15 9.88 -6.09
CA TYR A 111 -6.49 9.02 -5.09
C TYR A 111 -7.36 7.80 -4.79
N SER A 112 -6.72 6.67 -4.58
CA SER A 112 -7.41 5.43 -4.22
C SER A 112 -7.54 5.32 -2.71
N VAL A 113 -8.69 4.81 -2.26
CA VAL A 113 -8.92 4.42 -0.87
C VAL A 113 -9.11 2.92 -0.86
N PHE A 114 -8.44 2.22 0.05
CA PHE A 114 -8.51 0.79 0.25
C PHE A 114 -8.86 0.48 1.70
N ALA A 115 -9.60 -0.60 1.95
CA ALA A 115 -9.89 -1.05 3.32
C ALA A 115 -8.69 -1.69 4.05
N GLY A 116 -7.53 -1.75 3.38
CA GLY A 116 -6.27 -2.29 3.90
C GLY A 116 -5.15 -2.13 2.87
N LEU A 117 -3.93 -2.50 3.24
CA LEU A 117 -2.78 -2.49 2.34
C LEU A 117 -3.03 -3.43 1.13
N PRO A 118 -2.90 -2.95 -0.12
CA PRO A 118 -2.92 -3.85 -1.27
C PRO A 118 -1.66 -4.74 -1.26
N ALA A 119 -1.83 -6.00 -1.63
CA ALA A 119 -0.90 -7.07 -1.28
C ALA A 119 0.29 -7.25 -2.23
N ALA A 120 0.28 -6.63 -3.42
CA ALA A 120 1.31 -6.86 -4.44
C ALA A 120 2.40 -5.77 -4.45
N ASP A 121 2.02 -4.50 -4.30
CA ASP A 121 2.95 -3.39 -4.55
C ASP A 121 3.31 -2.48 -3.39
N ALA A 122 2.64 -2.64 -2.24
CA ALA A 122 3.03 -1.95 -1.02
C ALA A 122 4.44 -2.38 -0.58
N PRO A 123 5.29 -1.44 -0.12
CA PRO A 123 6.50 -1.82 0.61
C PRO A 123 6.17 -2.70 1.80
N TRP A 124 7.13 -3.52 2.23
CA TRP A 124 6.95 -4.42 3.37
C TRP A 124 6.95 -3.70 4.73
N THR A 125 7.28 -2.40 4.72
CA THR A 125 7.20 -1.49 5.87
C THR A 125 7.90 -2.02 7.12
N ILE A 126 9.01 -2.74 6.95
CA ILE A 126 9.72 -3.40 8.07
C ILE A 126 10.01 -2.41 9.19
N ALA A 127 10.43 -1.19 8.86
CA ALA A 127 10.72 -0.15 9.85
C ALA A 127 9.55 0.15 10.81
N ALA A 128 8.30 0.02 10.36
CA ALA A 128 7.09 0.23 11.17
C ALA A 128 6.72 -1.02 11.99
N GLU A 129 6.99 -2.22 11.47
CA GLU A 129 6.57 -3.48 12.08
C GLU A 129 7.67 -4.19 12.90
N LEU A 130 8.92 -3.72 12.83
CA LEU A 130 10.08 -4.41 13.37
C LEU A 130 9.95 -4.80 14.85
N PRO A 131 9.48 -3.93 15.78
CA PRO A 131 9.31 -4.33 17.19
C PRO A 131 8.27 -5.43 17.37
N ASN A 132 7.23 -5.46 16.52
CA ASN A 132 6.21 -6.50 16.54
C ASN A 132 6.77 -7.82 16.00
N TRP A 133 7.52 -7.78 14.89
CA TRP A 133 8.13 -8.97 14.30
C TRP A 133 9.18 -9.58 15.21
N LEU A 134 10.02 -8.75 15.83
CA LEU A 134 11.06 -9.24 16.74
C LEU A 134 10.45 -9.95 17.97
N ARG A 135 9.34 -9.43 18.51
CA ARG A 135 8.60 -10.06 19.62
C ARG A 135 8.06 -11.45 19.29
N HIS A 136 7.63 -11.67 18.05
CA HIS A 136 7.03 -12.92 17.60
C HIS A 136 8.00 -13.83 16.84
N SER A 137 9.27 -13.44 16.76
CA SER A 137 10.33 -14.20 16.09
C SER A 137 10.91 -15.30 16.96
N GLN A 138 11.44 -16.35 16.34
CA GLN A 138 12.34 -17.29 16.98
C GLN A 138 13.79 -16.99 16.57
N VAL A 139 14.59 -16.44 17.48
CA VAL A 139 16.00 -16.15 17.22
C VAL A 139 16.85 -17.36 17.55
N HIS A 140 17.52 -17.91 16.52
CA HIS A 140 18.35 -19.11 16.63
C HIS A 140 19.86 -18.80 16.47
N GLY A 141 20.22 -17.61 16.01
CA GLY A 141 21.61 -17.19 15.88
C GLY A 141 21.81 -15.72 16.23
N VAL A 142 22.92 -15.42 16.90
CA VAL A 142 23.36 -14.05 17.17
C VAL A 142 24.84 -13.92 16.85
N ARG A 143 25.21 -12.81 16.21
CA ARG A 143 26.61 -12.44 15.99
C ARG A 143 26.80 -10.99 16.39
N VAL A 144 27.83 -10.72 17.17
CA VAL A 144 28.22 -9.37 17.58
C VAL A 144 29.56 -9.02 16.94
N LYS A 145 29.65 -7.88 16.26
CA LYS A 145 30.89 -7.37 15.64
C LYS A 145 30.96 -5.86 15.82
N GLY A 146 31.77 -5.40 16.77
CA GLY A 146 31.77 -3.99 17.19
C GLY A 146 30.38 -3.59 17.68
N ASP A 147 29.88 -2.46 17.22
CA ASP A 147 28.54 -1.96 17.56
C ASP A 147 27.41 -2.60 16.75
N LYS A 148 27.70 -3.63 15.94
CA LYS A 148 26.69 -4.31 15.13
C LYS A 148 26.31 -5.66 15.73
N VAL A 149 25.01 -5.86 15.86
CA VAL A 149 24.39 -7.11 16.29
C VAL A 149 23.57 -7.67 15.13
N SER A 150 23.95 -8.84 14.65
CA SER A 150 23.18 -9.60 13.67
C SER A 150 22.33 -10.64 14.37
N LEU A 151 21.01 -10.62 14.12
CA LEU A 151 20.07 -11.62 14.61
C LEU A 151 19.59 -12.47 13.44
N MET A 152 19.81 -13.78 13.52
CA MET A 152 19.25 -14.77 12.60
C MET A 152 18.00 -15.36 13.24
N MET A 153 16.87 -15.21 12.56
CA MET A 153 15.57 -15.48 13.13
C MET A 153 14.64 -16.17 12.15
N THR A 154 13.66 -16.89 12.68
CA THR A 154 12.54 -17.42 11.91
C THR A 154 11.29 -16.62 12.28
N LEU A 155 10.58 -16.11 11.27
CA LEU A 155 9.35 -15.34 11.39
C LEU A 155 8.17 -16.17 10.90
N VAL A 156 7.04 -16.09 11.61
CA VAL A 156 5.75 -16.61 11.13
C VAL A 156 4.93 -15.42 10.67
N LEU A 157 4.81 -15.25 9.36
CA LEU A 157 4.02 -14.15 8.80
C LEU A 157 2.53 -14.51 8.86
N PRO A 158 1.64 -13.61 9.30
CA PRO A 158 0.21 -13.91 9.46
C PRO A 158 -0.48 -14.44 8.20
N SER A 159 0.00 -14.03 7.02
CA SER A 159 -0.55 -14.39 5.71
C SER A 159 0.17 -15.58 5.03
N SER A 160 1.30 -16.05 5.59
CA SER A 160 2.10 -17.12 4.98
C SER A 160 1.94 -18.42 5.74
N LYS A 161 1.66 -19.52 5.03
CA LYS A 161 1.72 -20.88 5.58
C LYS A 161 3.16 -21.36 5.81
N SER A 162 4.15 -20.64 5.28
CA SER A 162 5.57 -20.98 5.40
C SER A 162 6.29 -19.99 6.31
N PRO A 163 7.12 -20.49 7.26
CA PRO A 163 8.00 -19.62 8.02
C PRO A 163 9.00 -18.93 7.09
N ALA A 164 9.40 -17.72 7.47
CA ALA A 164 10.39 -16.93 6.75
C ALA A 164 11.69 -16.90 7.55
N ASP A 165 12.81 -17.22 6.91
CA ASP A 165 14.13 -17.02 7.52
C ASP A 165 14.55 -15.58 7.34
N ALA A 166 14.91 -14.90 8.42
CA ALA A 166 15.22 -13.49 8.42
C ALA A 166 16.54 -13.17 9.13
N LEU A 167 17.16 -12.08 8.69
CA LEU A 167 18.38 -11.51 9.23
C LEU A 167 18.14 -10.03 9.50
N LEU A 168 18.25 -9.64 10.77
CA LEU A 168 18.30 -8.24 11.19
C LEU A 168 19.75 -7.86 11.52
N ILE A 169 20.21 -6.72 11.01
CA ILE A 169 21.45 -6.08 11.47
C ILE A 169 21.04 -4.81 12.24
N TYR A 170 21.42 -4.76 13.51
CA TYR A 170 21.09 -3.69 14.44
C TYR A 170 22.35 -3.00 14.94
N ASP A 171 22.37 -1.67 14.90
CA ASP A 171 23.43 -0.84 15.44
C ASP A 171 23.11 -0.46 16.89
N THR A 172 23.96 -0.90 17.82
CA THR A 172 23.83 -0.63 19.24
C THR A 172 24.34 0.74 19.67
N ALA A 173 25.11 1.44 18.82
CA ALA A 173 25.58 2.80 19.07
C ALA A 173 24.47 3.81 18.77
N THR A 174 23.75 3.65 17.66
CA THR A 174 22.61 4.51 17.30
C THR A 174 21.29 3.99 17.84
N ASN A 175 21.25 2.75 18.31
CA ASN A 175 20.03 2.02 18.69
C ASN A 175 19.02 1.93 17.54
N THR A 176 19.46 1.64 16.31
CA THR A 176 18.61 1.55 15.11
C THR A 176 18.97 0.36 14.22
N PRO A 177 18.04 -0.17 13.40
CA PRO A 177 18.36 -1.16 12.39
C PRO A 177 19.16 -0.53 11.25
N GLU A 178 20.10 -1.29 10.68
CA GLU A 178 20.82 -0.93 9.45
C GLU A 178 20.24 -1.63 8.23
N SER A 179 19.86 -2.89 8.40
CA SER A 179 19.27 -3.67 7.33
C SER A 179 18.41 -4.79 7.89
N PHE A 180 17.41 -5.18 7.11
CA PHE A 180 16.63 -6.36 7.35
C PHE A 180 16.52 -7.16 6.05
N SER A 181 16.59 -8.48 6.13
CA SER A 181 16.26 -9.33 4.99
C SER A 181 15.48 -10.53 5.44
N MET A 182 14.60 -11.03 4.58
CA MET A 182 13.87 -12.27 4.79
C MET A 182 13.76 -13.09 3.52
N GLN A 183 13.67 -14.39 3.69
CA GLN A 183 13.46 -15.38 2.65
C GLN A 183 12.15 -16.11 2.92
N ILE A 184 11.20 -16.01 1.99
CA ILE A 184 9.91 -16.71 2.02
C ILE A 184 9.83 -17.59 0.78
N GLY A 185 10.00 -18.90 0.95
CA GLY A 185 10.08 -19.82 -0.18
C GLY A 185 11.21 -19.43 -1.14
N LYS A 186 10.86 -19.06 -2.39
CA LYS A 186 11.82 -18.63 -3.43
C LYS A 186 12.04 -17.12 -3.48
N THR A 187 11.31 -16.35 -2.68
CA THR A 187 11.34 -14.89 -2.68
C THR A 187 12.21 -14.39 -1.54
N LYS A 188 13.24 -13.60 -1.89
CA LYS A 188 14.03 -12.83 -0.94
C LYS A 188 13.58 -11.38 -0.97
N ILE A 189 13.39 -10.79 0.20
CA ILE A 189 13.15 -9.36 0.38
C ILE A 189 14.29 -8.82 1.24
N ALA A 190 14.87 -7.70 0.85
CA ALA A 190 15.91 -7.04 1.62
C ALA A 190 15.69 -5.53 1.64
N GLU A 191 15.61 -4.96 2.85
CA GLU A 191 15.55 -3.54 3.12
C GLU A 191 16.88 -3.07 3.71
N THR A 192 17.43 -1.99 3.16
CA THR A 192 18.57 -1.27 3.74
C THR A 192 18.13 0.12 4.17
N PHE A 193 18.45 0.50 5.40
CA PHE A 193 18.09 1.77 6.00
C PHE A 193 19.27 2.73 5.88
N SER A 194 19.21 3.66 4.92
CA SER A 194 20.28 4.66 4.72
C SER A 194 20.22 5.78 5.76
N HIS A 195 19.01 6.04 6.28
CA HIS A 195 18.75 6.99 7.35
C HIS A 195 17.64 6.43 8.23
N PHE A 196 17.84 6.41 9.55
CA PHE A 196 16.85 5.93 10.50
C PHE A 196 16.82 6.84 11.72
N GLN A 197 15.65 7.40 12.02
CA GLN A 197 15.43 8.28 13.17
C GLN A 197 14.36 7.70 14.07
N VAL A 198 14.67 7.67 15.36
CA VAL A 198 13.75 7.30 16.42
C VAL A 198 13.25 8.58 17.09
N ASN A 199 11.94 8.62 17.33
CA ASN A 199 11.23 9.75 17.93
C ASN A 199 11.50 11.09 17.25
N PRO A 200 11.46 11.19 15.90
CA PRO A 200 11.50 12.49 15.24
C PRO A 200 10.27 13.30 15.66
N ASN A 201 10.43 14.63 15.73
CA ASN A 201 9.30 15.52 15.92
C ASN A 201 8.42 15.50 14.66
N VAL A 202 7.21 14.97 14.78
CA VAL A 202 6.25 14.82 13.68
C VAL A 202 4.91 15.37 14.11
N SER A 203 4.28 16.18 13.26
CA SER A 203 2.93 16.67 13.53
C SER A 203 1.92 15.53 13.37
N ALA A 204 0.83 15.56 14.14
CA ALA A 204 -0.26 14.59 13.99
C ALA A 204 -0.84 14.58 12.57
N SER A 205 -0.82 15.72 11.87
CA SER A 205 -1.25 15.86 10.48
C SER A 205 -0.39 15.07 9.47
N THR A 206 0.80 14.60 9.87
CA THR A 206 1.68 13.78 9.01
C THR A 206 0.99 12.50 8.55
N PHE A 207 0.13 11.93 9.40
CA PHE A 207 -0.52 10.63 9.15
C PHE A 207 -1.93 10.77 8.56
N SER A 208 -2.42 12.00 8.38
CA SER A 208 -3.70 12.28 7.74
C SER A 208 -3.48 12.69 6.29
N PHE A 209 -4.21 12.08 5.37
CA PHE A 209 -4.28 12.56 4.01
C PHE A 209 -5.30 13.69 3.91
N SER A 210 -4.89 14.82 3.33
CA SER A 210 -5.80 15.89 2.90
C SER A 210 -5.61 16.04 1.39
N PRO A 211 -6.63 15.74 0.57
CA PRO A 211 -6.48 15.81 -0.88
C PRO A 211 -6.16 17.25 -1.31
N PRO A 212 -5.20 17.46 -2.23
CA PRO A 212 -4.96 18.76 -2.82
C PRO A 212 -6.21 19.32 -3.52
N PRO A 213 -6.33 20.65 -3.69
CA PRO A 213 -7.46 21.25 -4.40
C PRO A 213 -7.66 20.65 -5.79
N GLY A 214 -8.89 20.21 -6.09
CA GLY A 214 -9.24 19.60 -7.38
C GLY A 214 -8.81 18.14 -7.54
N VAL A 215 -8.23 17.52 -6.51
CA VAL A 215 -8.01 16.09 -6.42
C VAL A 215 -9.21 15.46 -5.73
N THR A 216 -9.82 14.45 -6.35
CA THR A 216 -11.01 13.79 -5.83
C THR A 216 -10.70 12.34 -5.47
N PRO A 217 -11.39 11.74 -4.49
CA PRO A 217 -11.27 10.30 -4.29
C PRO A 217 -11.69 9.63 -5.59
N ALA A 218 -10.91 8.65 -6.03
CA ALA A 218 -11.29 7.76 -7.09
C ALA A 218 -12.67 7.15 -6.73
N ILE A 219 -12.91 6.78 -5.46
CA ILE A 219 -14.22 6.40 -4.91
C ILE A 219 -14.27 6.41 -3.37
N SER A 220 -15.46 6.65 -2.81
CA SER A 220 -15.80 6.30 -1.41
C SER A 220 -16.20 4.81 -1.37
N LEU A 221 -15.38 3.97 -0.73
CA LEU A 221 -15.65 2.53 -0.62
C LEU A 221 -16.78 2.21 0.37
N THR A 222 -17.71 1.35 -0.04
CA THR A 222 -18.49 0.51 0.89
C THR A 222 -17.79 -0.86 1.01
N GLN A 223 -17.11 -1.07 2.14
CA GLN A 223 -16.66 -2.32 2.78
C GLN A 223 -16.43 -3.62 1.95
N THR A 224 -15.20 -4.14 2.08
CA THR A 224 -14.74 -5.55 2.10
C THR A 224 -15.04 -6.51 0.94
N GLY A 225 -13.99 -6.80 0.16
CA GLY A 225 -13.43 -8.17 0.01
C GLY A 225 -14.35 -9.31 -0.46
N THR A 226 -14.70 -9.32 -1.75
CA THR A 226 -14.94 -10.47 -2.67
C THR A 226 -15.68 -9.96 -3.92
N ALA A 227 -15.19 -8.87 -4.49
CA ALA A 227 -16.02 -7.95 -5.28
C ALA A 227 -16.41 -8.46 -6.67
N LEU A 228 -15.67 -9.34 -7.36
CA LEU A 228 -16.00 -9.64 -8.76
C LEU A 228 -17.33 -10.40 -8.93
N ASN A 229 -17.71 -11.25 -7.97
CA ASN A 229 -19.01 -11.95 -7.99
C ASN A 229 -20.14 -11.15 -7.31
N LEU A 230 -19.83 -10.30 -6.33
CA LEU A 230 -20.79 -9.43 -5.63
C LEU A 230 -21.09 -8.12 -6.40
N ALA A 231 -20.14 -7.59 -7.17
CA ALA A 231 -20.31 -6.41 -8.01
C ALA A 231 -21.05 -6.73 -9.31
N LYS A 232 -20.80 -7.89 -9.92
CA LYS A 232 -21.56 -8.34 -11.10
C LYS A 232 -23.07 -8.45 -10.86
N SER A 233 -23.51 -8.68 -9.62
CA SER A 233 -24.94 -8.75 -9.28
C SER A 233 -25.58 -7.40 -8.97
N GLN A 234 -24.82 -6.31 -8.83
CA GLN A 234 -25.32 -4.96 -8.51
C GLN A 234 -24.97 -3.86 -9.54
N LEU A 235 -24.03 -4.12 -10.45
CA LEU A 235 -23.71 -3.20 -11.54
C LEU A 235 -24.69 -3.37 -12.70
N ASN A 236 -25.22 -2.27 -13.20
CA ASN A 236 -26.12 -2.23 -14.35
C ASN A 236 -25.38 -2.02 -15.69
N PHE A 237 -24.05 -2.21 -15.70
CA PHE A 237 -23.18 -2.08 -16.87
C PHE A 237 -22.10 -3.19 -16.86
N PRO A 238 -21.65 -3.64 -18.05
CA PRO A 238 -20.59 -4.64 -18.16
C PRO A 238 -19.22 -4.06 -17.80
N ILE A 239 -18.36 -4.86 -17.16
CA ILE A 239 -16.98 -4.45 -16.86
C ILE A 239 -16.08 -4.67 -18.10
N VAL A 240 -15.25 -3.68 -18.46
CA VAL A 240 -14.38 -3.67 -19.65
C VAL A 240 -12.91 -3.77 -19.24
N LEU A 241 -12.44 -5.00 -19.04
CA LEU A 241 -11.05 -5.26 -18.66
C LEU A 241 -10.06 -4.98 -19.81
N PRO A 242 -8.80 -4.61 -19.50
CA PRO A 242 -7.69 -4.67 -20.43
C PRO A 242 -7.59 -6.05 -21.12
N PRO A 243 -7.26 -6.12 -22.42
CA PRO A 243 -6.99 -7.39 -23.07
C PRO A 243 -5.84 -8.11 -22.39
N SER A 244 -5.86 -9.44 -22.43
CA SER A 244 -4.76 -10.26 -21.88
C SER A 244 -3.41 -9.96 -22.53
N SER A 245 -3.40 -9.47 -23.77
CA SER A 245 -2.18 -9.02 -24.47
C SER A 245 -1.51 -7.83 -23.81
N ALA A 246 -2.24 -7.05 -22.99
CA ALA A 246 -1.70 -5.84 -22.35
C ALA A 246 -0.70 -6.18 -21.25
N GLY A 247 -0.67 -7.45 -20.81
CA GLY A 247 0.29 -7.91 -19.81
C GLY A 247 0.19 -7.16 -18.50
N MET A 248 -0.99 -6.61 -18.19
CA MET A 248 -1.24 -5.86 -16.97
C MET A 248 -1.63 -6.81 -15.84
N THR A 249 -1.10 -6.54 -14.65
CA THR A 249 -1.49 -7.25 -13.43
C THR A 249 -2.56 -6.43 -12.74
N LEU A 250 -3.71 -7.05 -12.43
CA LEU A 250 -4.77 -6.40 -11.67
C LEU A 250 -4.39 -6.37 -10.19
N ASP A 251 -4.25 -5.18 -9.64
CA ASP A 251 -3.81 -4.98 -8.26
C ASP A 251 -5.02 -4.85 -7.32
N ALA A 252 -6.06 -4.14 -7.77
CA ALA A 252 -7.24 -3.91 -6.96
C ALA A 252 -8.51 -3.64 -7.79
N ILE A 253 -9.66 -4.00 -7.21
CA ILE A 253 -10.98 -3.64 -7.71
C ILE A 253 -11.71 -2.93 -6.58
N ASN A 254 -12.23 -1.75 -6.88
CA ASN A 254 -12.98 -0.94 -5.97
C ASN A 254 -14.32 -0.59 -6.65
N THR A 255 -15.41 -0.61 -5.89
CA THR A 255 -16.74 -0.23 -6.40
C THR A 255 -17.34 0.80 -5.48
N GLY A 256 -17.97 1.83 -6.04
CA GLY A 256 -18.54 2.91 -5.25
C GLY A 256 -19.59 3.70 -6.01
N THR A 257 -19.83 4.91 -5.53
CA THR A 257 -20.74 5.86 -6.13
C THR A 257 -20.00 7.17 -6.34
N ASN A 258 -20.06 7.76 -7.54
CA ASN A 258 -19.43 9.05 -7.84
C ASN A 258 -20.25 10.23 -7.28
N ALA A 259 -19.74 11.45 -7.44
CA ALA A 259 -20.39 12.68 -6.97
C ALA A 259 -21.80 12.91 -7.55
N GLN A 260 -22.10 12.30 -8.70
CA GLN A 260 -23.39 12.36 -9.39
C GLN A 260 -24.35 11.23 -8.95
N GLY A 261 -23.98 10.43 -7.96
CA GLY A 261 -24.83 9.32 -7.49
C GLY A 261 -24.79 8.08 -8.39
N GLN A 262 -23.90 8.02 -9.37
CA GLN A 262 -23.77 6.89 -10.30
C GLN A 262 -22.83 5.84 -9.74
N ARG A 263 -23.16 4.56 -9.94
CA ARG A 263 -22.25 3.46 -9.61
C ARG A 263 -21.05 3.47 -10.54
N VAL A 264 -19.88 3.28 -9.95
CA VAL A 264 -18.61 3.21 -10.68
C VAL A 264 -17.77 2.04 -10.17
N VAL A 265 -16.97 1.48 -11.05
CA VAL A 265 -15.93 0.48 -10.76
C VAL A 265 -14.59 1.13 -11.04
N ILE A 266 -13.61 0.89 -10.20
CA ILE A 266 -12.23 1.30 -10.43
C ILE A 266 -11.34 0.10 -10.30
N LEU A 267 -10.49 -0.05 -11.29
CA LEU A 267 -9.54 -1.13 -11.44
C LEU A 267 -8.15 -0.51 -11.45
N SER A 268 -7.31 -0.92 -10.51
CA SER A 268 -5.90 -0.52 -10.49
C SER A 268 -5.07 -1.63 -11.08
N PHE A 269 -4.17 -1.28 -11.99
CA PHE A 269 -3.28 -2.20 -12.68
C PHE A 269 -1.83 -1.74 -12.62
N THR A 270 -0.93 -2.71 -12.66
CA THR A 270 0.50 -2.49 -12.89
C THR A 270 0.84 -3.03 -14.28
N ALA A 271 1.39 -2.16 -15.12
CA ALA A 271 1.84 -2.49 -16.47
C ALA A 271 3.22 -3.19 -16.46
N GLN A 272 3.62 -3.73 -17.62
CA GLN A 272 4.89 -4.47 -17.75
C GLN A 272 6.13 -3.65 -17.43
N ASP A 273 6.07 -2.34 -17.66
CA ASP A 273 7.13 -1.38 -17.33
C ASP A 273 7.09 -0.91 -15.87
N SER A 274 6.26 -1.55 -15.03
CA SER A 274 6.00 -1.19 -13.62
C SER A 274 5.28 0.15 -13.42
N SER A 275 4.74 0.75 -14.48
CA SER A 275 3.88 1.94 -14.34
C SER A 275 2.49 1.56 -13.82
N SER A 276 1.93 2.41 -12.96
CA SER A 276 0.56 2.26 -12.47
C SER A 276 -0.45 2.83 -13.46
N VAL A 277 -1.53 2.09 -13.67
CA VAL A 277 -2.66 2.46 -14.51
C VAL A 277 -3.94 2.36 -13.68
N ILE A 278 -4.78 3.38 -13.76
CA ILE A 278 -6.10 3.40 -13.10
C ILE A 278 -7.14 3.40 -14.21
N ILE A 279 -8.09 2.47 -14.13
CA ILE A 279 -9.22 2.39 -15.05
C ILE A 279 -10.49 2.60 -14.23
N THR A 280 -11.23 3.65 -14.54
CA THR A 280 -12.53 3.97 -13.97
C THR A 280 -13.61 3.63 -14.99
N GLU A 281 -14.58 2.82 -14.59
CA GLU A 281 -15.70 2.39 -15.41
C GLU A 281 -17.03 2.80 -14.79
N LYS A 282 -17.95 3.30 -15.61
CA LYS A 282 -19.30 3.66 -15.17
C LYS A 282 -20.32 3.43 -16.29
N SER A 283 -21.59 3.31 -15.92
CA SER A 283 -22.67 3.25 -16.91
C SER A 283 -22.70 4.53 -17.74
N SER A 284 -22.75 4.38 -19.06
CA SER A 284 -22.97 5.47 -19.99
C SER A 284 -24.11 5.17 -20.95
N HIS A 285 -25.01 6.14 -21.07
CA HIS A 285 -26.15 6.10 -22.00
C HIS A 285 -25.94 7.05 -23.19
N HIS A 286 -24.80 7.75 -23.25
CA HIS A 286 -24.49 8.76 -24.25
C HIS A 286 -23.05 8.59 -24.77
N PRO A 287 -22.76 9.02 -26.01
CA PRO A 287 -21.37 9.12 -26.48
C PRO A 287 -20.59 10.07 -25.56
N ILE A 288 -19.30 9.80 -25.33
CA ILE A 288 -18.44 10.76 -24.63
C ILE A 288 -18.35 12.02 -25.48
N THR A 289 -18.83 13.13 -24.94
CA THR A 289 -18.76 14.45 -25.58
C THR A 289 -17.66 15.34 -24.99
N ALA A 290 -17.13 14.99 -23.82
CA ALA A 290 -15.99 15.62 -23.18
C ALA A 290 -15.44 14.71 -22.06
N LEU A 291 -14.13 14.81 -21.80
CA LEU A 291 -13.56 14.26 -20.56
C LEU A 291 -14.20 14.93 -19.34
N PRO A 292 -14.27 14.25 -18.18
CA PRO A 292 -14.93 14.76 -16.97
C PRO A 292 -14.38 16.10 -16.45
N ASN A 293 -13.26 16.60 -16.98
CA ASN A 293 -12.66 17.87 -16.61
C ASN A 293 -12.76 18.91 -17.74
N SER A 294 -13.58 19.95 -17.54
CA SER A 294 -13.80 21.04 -18.50
C SER A 294 -12.57 21.93 -18.76
N ASN A 295 -11.48 21.73 -18.00
CA ASN A 295 -10.28 22.56 -18.06
C ASN A 295 -9.11 21.88 -18.80
N LEU A 296 -9.29 20.66 -19.29
CA LEU A 296 -8.27 19.95 -20.06
C LEU A 296 -8.50 20.19 -21.55
N THR A 297 -7.43 20.57 -22.26
CA THR A 297 -7.46 20.56 -23.72
C THR A 297 -7.44 19.09 -24.14
N SER A 298 -8.53 18.63 -24.74
CA SER A 298 -8.69 17.26 -25.16
C SER A 298 -8.76 17.15 -26.68
N THR A 299 -8.29 16.02 -27.19
CA THR A 299 -8.36 15.65 -28.60
C THR A 299 -9.18 14.39 -28.72
N THR A 300 -10.11 14.37 -29.67
CA THR A 300 -10.82 13.14 -30.05
C THR A 300 -10.05 12.47 -31.17
N GLU A 301 -9.71 11.21 -30.98
CA GLU A 301 -9.00 10.39 -31.95
C GLU A 301 -9.65 9.02 -32.12
N SER A 302 -9.27 8.34 -33.21
CA SER A 302 -9.73 6.99 -33.52
C SER A 302 -8.57 6.02 -33.37
N VAL A 303 -8.71 5.09 -32.42
CA VAL A 303 -7.72 4.04 -32.16
C VAL A 303 -8.37 2.70 -32.53
N GLY A 304 -8.06 2.21 -33.73
CA GLY A 304 -8.74 1.05 -34.30
C GLY A 304 -10.26 1.24 -34.37
N SER A 305 -11.03 0.42 -33.65
CA SER A 305 -12.49 0.55 -33.57
C SER A 305 -13.00 1.50 -32.48
N LEU A 306 -12.12 2.07 -31.66
CA LEU A 306 -12.50 2.97 -30.56
C LEU A 306 -12.45 4.43 -31.00
N THR A 307 -13.48 5.18 -30.61
CA THR A 307 -13.41 6.64 -30.54
C THR A 307 -13.00 7.01 -29.13
N VAL A 308 -11.82 7.62 -28.98
CA VAL A 308 -11.21 7.94 -27.70
C VAL A 308 -11.09 9.45 -27.58
N VAL A 309 -11.41 9.99 -26.41
CA VAL A 309 -11.10 11.37 -26.05
C VAL A 309 -9.89 11.35 -25.12
N VAL A 310 -8.80 11.97 -25.54
CA VAL A 310 -7.51 11.96 -24.85
C VAL A 310 -7.19 13.37 -24.34
N ALA A 311 -6.63 13.47 -23.14
CA ALA A 311 -6.06 14.69 -22.61
C ALA A 311 -4.70 14.43 -21.95
N ASN A 312 -3.76 15.34 -22.22
CA ASN A 312 -2.46 15.32 -21.58
C ASN A 312 -2.54 15.88 -20.15
N LEU A 313 -2.00 15.13 -19.21
CA LEU A 313 -1.77 15.55 -17.83
C LEU A 313 -0.28 15.95 -17.65
N PRO A 314 0.07 16.70 -16.59
CA PRO A 314 1.47 16.98 -16.26
C PRO A 314 2.32 15.71 -16.08
N ASP A 315 3.64 15.85 -16.13
CA ASP A 315 4.61 14.77 -15.85
C ASP A 315 4.49 13.52 -16.74
N ASN A 316 4.17 13.72 -18.04
CA ASN A 316 4.05 12.65 -19.04
C ASN A 316 2.94 11.62 -18.70
N MET A 317 1.89 12.09 -18.04
CA MET A 317 0.68 11.33 -17.75
C MET A 317 -0.41 11.68 -18.78
N GLU A 318 -1.35 10.77 -18.96
CA GLU A 318 -2.46 10.92 -19.89
C GLU A 318 -3.75 10.41 -19.24
N GLU A 319 -4.86 11.06 -19.59
CA GLU A 319 -6.21 10.61 -19.32
C GLU A 319 -6.91 10.35 -20.66
N ALA A 320 -7.48 9.16 -20.82
CA ALA A 320 -8.19 8.77 -22.03
C ALA A 320 -9.55 8.18 -21.68
N ALA A 321 -10.61 8.57 -22.40
CA ALA A 321 -11.95 8.02 -22.20
C ALA A 321 -12.58 7.52 -23.49
N PHE A 322 -13.27 6.37 -23.41
CA PHE A 322 -14.01 5.78 -24.52
C PHE A 322 -15.25 5.01 -24.02
N VAL A 323 -16.22 4.73 -24.89
CA VAL A 323 -17.44 3.97 -24.54
C VAL A 323 -17.47 2.64 -25.25
N VAL A 324 -17.73 1.57 -24.49
CA VAL A 324 -17.97 0.23 -25.03
C VAL A 324 -19.14 -0.42 -24.29
N HIS A 325 -20.09 -1.03 -24.99
CA HIS A 325 -21.21 -1.77 -24.40
C HIS A 325 -21.98 -1.02 -23.30
N ASN A 326 -22.19 0.29 -23.45
CA ASN A 326 -22.80 1.18 -22.46
C ASN A 326 -21.97 1.38 -21.18
N THR A 327 -20.67 1.13 -21.25
CA THR A 327 -19.69 1.44 -20.21
C THR A 327 -18.77 2.52 -20.72
N GLU A 328 -18.73 3.65 -20.01
CA GLU A 328 -17.68 4.65 -20.17
C GLU A 328 -16.47 4.19 -19.37
N VAL A 329 -15.36 4.04 -20.07
CA VAL A 329 -14.06 3.63 -19.55
C VAL A 329 -13.16 4.86 -19.59
N ILE A 330 -12.62 5.25 -18.46
CA ILE A 330 -11.65 6.33 -18.29
C ILE A 330 -10.35 5.70 -17.79
N VAL A 331 -9.26 5.98 -18.45
CA VAL A 331 -7.94 5.42 -18.16
C VAL A 331 -6.98 6.53 -17.85
N GLU A 332 -6.26 6.40 -16.75
CA GLU A 332 -5.22 7.32 -16.31
C GLU A 332 -3.92 6.56 -16.10
N GLY A 333 -2.82 7.08 -16.63
CA GLY A 333 -1.50 6.44 -16.51
C GLY A 333 -0.41 7.24 -17.22
N ASN A 334 0.78 6.67 -17.30
CA ASN A 334 1.85 7.21 -18.15
C ASN A 334 1.37 7.21 -19.61
N ALA A 335 1.61 8.30 -20.35
CA ALA A 335 1.17 8.44 -21.74
C ALA A 335 1.53 7.24 -22.61
N SER A 336 2.77 6.74 -22.54
CA SER A 336 3.19 5.57 -23.34
C SER A 336 2.44 4.28 -22.97
N THR A 337 2.03 4.16 -21.70
CA THR A 337 1.29 3.00 -21.20
C THR A 337 -0.17 3.10 -21.60
N VAL A 338 -0.76 4.29 -21.52
CA VAL A 338 -2.13 4.58 -21.96
C VAL A 338 -2.26 4.36 -23.47
N ASP A 339 -1.36 4.94 -24.27
CA ASP A 339 -1.28 4.74 -25.72
C ASP A 339 -1.22 3.26 -26.10
N SER A 340 -0.32 2.50 -25.46
CA SER A 340 -0.17 1.06 -25.72
C SER A 340 -1.44 0.30 -25.38
N LEU A 341 -2.08 0.63 -24.24
CA LEU A 341 -3.32 -0.02 -23.81
C LEU A 341 -4.49 0.31 -24.75
N LEU A 342 -4.65 1.57 -25.15
CA LEU A 342 -5.67 2.00 -26.10
C LEU A 342 -5.49 1.30 -27.45
N ASN A 343 -4.26 1.21 -27.96
CA ASN A 343 -3.98 0.49 -29.21
C ASN A 343 -4.37 -0.98 -29.12
N GLN A 344 -4.17 -1.61 -27.97
CA GLN A 344 -4.56 -3.01 -27.80
C GLN A 344 -6.06 -3.20 -27.70
N TRP A 345 -6.78 -2.34 -26.97
CA TRP A 345 -8.24 -2.35 -26.96
C TRP A 345 -8.83 -2.03 -28.34
N GLY A 346 -8.29 -1.03 -29.03
CA GLY A 346 -8.74 -0.60 -30.37
C GLY A 346 -8.66 -1.68 -31.42
N ASN A 347 -7.79 -2.67 -31.22
CA ASN A 347 -7.61 -3.82 -32.12
C ASN A 347 -8.39 -5.07 -31.67
N LEU A 348 -9.21 -5.00 -30.62
CA LEU A 348 -10.06 -6.12 -30.21
C LEU A 348 -11.33 -6.20 -31.08
N PRO A 349 -11.55 -7.33 -31.79
CA PRO A 349 -12.76 -7.53 -32.59
C PRO A 349 -14.05 -7.49 -31.76
N SER A 350 -13.96 -7.78 -30.46
CA SER A 350 -15.10 -7.81 -29.54
C SER A 350 -15.54 -6.45 -29.03
N LEU A 351 -14.82 -5.36 -29.34
CA LEU A 351 -15.16 -3.99 -28.91
C LEU A 351 -15.74 -3.14 -30.05
N THR A 352 -16.07 -3.74 -31.19
CA THR A 352 -16.76 -3.05 -32.29
C THR A 352 -18.08 -2.48 -31.78
N SER A 353 -18.28 -1.17 -31.90
CA SER A 353 -19.49 -0.49 -31.48
C SER A 353 -20.74 -1.20 -32.03
N SER A 354 -21.68 -1.59 -31.15
CA SER A 354 -23.04 -1.85 -31.60
C SER A 354 -23.67 -0.51 -31.96
N VAL A 355 -23.34 0.03 -33.13
CA VAL A 355 -24.21 1.00 -33.78
C VAL A 355 -25.46 0.21 -34.10
N LEU A 356 -26.52 0.36 -33.29
CA LEU A 356 -27.85 -0.02 -33.74
C LEU A 356 -28.06 0.74 -35.05
N PRO A 357 -28.30 0.06 -36.19
CA PRO A 357 -28.74 0.79 -37.37
C PRO A 357 -30.05 1.48 -37.00
N SER A 358 -30.09 2.79 -37.21
CA SER A 358 -31.33 3.56 -37.18
C SER A 358 -32.23 3.08 -38.31
N SER A 359 -32.99 2.01 -38.10
CA SER A 359 -34.08 1.63 -38.99
C SER A 359 -35.28 2.49 -38.64
N GLY A 360 -35.30 3.70 -39.20
CA GLY A 360 -36.55 4.39 -39.46
C GLY A 360 -37.33 3.60 -40.52
N SER A 361 -38.51 3.13 -40.15
CA SER A 361 -39.64 2.94 -41.06
C SER A 361 -40.89 2.70 -40.21
N THR A 362 -41.65 3.77 -39.97
CA THR A 362 -43.06 3.69 -39.57
C THR A 362 -43.84 2.92 -40.64
N PRO A 363 -44.61 1.87 -40.30
CA PRO A 363 -45.62 1.36 -41.21
C PRO A 363 -46.85 2.28 -41.11
N SER A 364 -47.17 2.94 -42.22
CA SER A 364 -48.48 3.55 -42.44
C SER A 364 -49.51 2.44 -42.58
N SER A 365 -50.50 2.38 -41.69
CA SER A 365 -51.70 1.55 -41.87
C SER A 365 -52.60 2.14 -42.95
N PRO A 366 -53.27 1.31 -43.78
CA PRO A 366 -54.62 1.61 -44.26
C PRO A 366 -55.68 1.28 -43.21
#